data_AF-A0A7L3MMU9-F1
#
_entry.id   AF-A0A7L3MMU9-F1
#
_cell.length_a   1.000
_cell.length_b   1.000
_cell.length_c   1.000
_cell.angle_alpha   90.00
_cell.angle_beta   90.00
_cell.angle_gamma   90.00
#
_symmetry.space_group_name_H-M   'P 1'
#
loop_
_entity.id
_entity.type
_entity.pdbx_description
1 polymer ?
#
loop_
_entity_poly.entity_id
_entity_poly.type
_entity_poly.pdbx_seq_one_letter_code
_entity_poly.pdbx_strand_id
1 'polypeptide(L)'
;QVVERGVEIILRGLRGAEEEPEVVISLLALGNAMLPETIPTLLEHAEDGPTAVTAAATSALQRFPAPHICSKVKRAMRRIFHQKRKGYDKTCRLAAAEILLHKHPSAMDIINILLATSEMETEMATFLLLKVQNSLH
;
A
#
# COMPACT_ATOMS: atom_id res chain seq x y z
N GLN A 1 -20.86 -10.47 -12.59
CA GLN A 1 -20.67 -11.59 -13.55
C GLN A 1 -19.40 -11.49 -14.41
N VAL A 2 -19.23 -10.51 -15.32
CA VAL A 2 -17.99 -10.45 -16.16
C VAL A 2 -16.76 -10.00 -15.36
N VAL A 3 -16.91 -9.00 -14.49
CA VAL A 3 -15.82 -8.48 -13.65
C VAL A 3 -15.30 -9.52 -12.65
N GLU A 4 -16.22 -10.24 -11.98
CA GLU A 4 -15.85 -11.31 -11.03
C GLU A 4 -15.08 -12.45 -11.71
N ARG A 5 -15.51 -12.89 -12.91
CA ARG A 5 -14.78 -13.91 -13.70
C ARG A 5 -13.41 -13.41 -14.14
N GLY A 6 -13.30 -12.12 -14.52
CA GLY A 6 -12.01 -11.50 -14.85
C GLY A 6 -11.04 -11.52 -13.67
N VAL A 7 -11.52 -11.20 -12.46
CA VAL A 7 -10.69 -11.24 -11.25
C VAL A 7 -10.32 -12.66 -10.85
N GLU A 8 -11.19 -13.64 -11.04
CA GLU A 8 -10.84 -15.05 -10.83
C GLU A 8 -9.68 -15.51 -11.72
N ILE A 9 -9.65 -15.06 -12.98
CA ILE A 9 -8.52 -15.31 -13.90
C ILE A 9 -7.25 -14.65 -13.39
N ILE A 10 -7.30 -13.39 -12.94
CA ILE A 10 -6.12 -12.69 -12.40
C ILE A 10 -5.61 -13.39 -11.13
N LEU A 11 -6.50 -13.78 -10.22
CA LEU A 11 -6.13 -14.50 -9.00
C LEU A 11 -5.54 -15.89 -9.30
N ARG A 12 -6.04 -16.56 -10.35
CA ARG A 12 -5.46 -17.82 -10.82
C ARG A 12 -4.06 -17.60 -11.40
N GLY A 13 -3.87 -16.55 -12.18
CA GLY A 13 -2.56 -16.13 -12.71
C GLY A 13 -1.58 -15.86 -11.58
N LEU A 14 -1.99 -15.08 -10.57
CA LEU A 14 -1.18 -14.79 -9.39
C LEU A 14 -0.74 -16.06 -8.63
N ARG A 15 -1.65 -17.04 -8.47
CA ARG A 15 -1.33 -18.32 -7.80
C ARG A 15 -0.39 -19.22 -8.61
N GLY A 16 -0.40 -19.09 -9.94
CA GLY A 16 0.43 -19.88 -10.84
C GLY A 16 1.72 -19.19 -11.27
N ALA A 17 1.94 -17.95 -10.84
CA ALA A 17 3.11 -17.16 -11.21
C ALA A 17 4.36 -17.74 -10.54
N GLU A 18 5.36 -18.09 -11.34
CA GLU A 18 6.65 -18.59 -10.85
C GLU A 18 7.71 -17.48 -10.82
N GLU A 19 7.53 -16.46 -11.67
CA GLU A 19 8.46 -15.34 -11.77
C GLU A 19 7.92 -14.05 -11.15
N GLU A 20 8.83 -13.26 -10.56
CA GLU A 20 8.50 -11.98 -9.92
C GLU A 20 7.72 -11.01 -10.84
N PRO A 21 8.07 -10.84 -12.14
CA PRO A 21 7.32 -9.96 -13.02
C PRO A 21 5.85 -10.36 -13.23
N GLU A 22 5.56 -11.66 -13.26
CA GLU A 22 4.18 -12.18 -13.41
C GLU A 22 3.33 -11.87 -12.18
N VAL A 23 3.93 -12.00 -10.99
CA VAL A 23 3.33 -11.59 -9.71
C VAL A 23 3.02 -10.10 -9.74
N VAL A 24 3.98 -9.26 -10.14
CA VAL A 24 3.82 -7.80 -10.22
C VAL A 24 2.68 -7.42 -11.17
N ILE A 25 2.63 -7.99 -12.38
CA ILE A 25 1.57 -7.72 -13.36
C ILE A 25 0.20 -8.07 -12.78
N SER A 26 0.10 -9.23 -12.13
CA SER A 26 -1.15 -9.69 -11.52
C SER A 26 -1.62 -8.75 -10.41
N LEU A 27 -0.72 -8.31 -9.53
CA LEU A 27 -1.04 -7.38 -8.45
C LEU A 27 -1.50 -6.01 -8.96
N LEU A 28 -0.86 -5.49 -10.01
CA LEU A 28 -1.28 -4.25 -10.65
C LEU A 28 -2.67 -4.39 -11.29
N ALA A 29 -2.95 -5.53 -11.92
CA ALA A 29 -4.26 -5.83 -12.48
C ALA A 29 -5.36 -5.91 -11.40
N LEU A 30 -5.08 -6.53 -10.24
CA LEU A 30 -5.98 -6.50 -9.09
C LEU A 30 -6.23 -5.07 -8.59
N GLY A 31 -5.17 -4.26 -8.51
CA GLY A 31 -5.27 -2.85 -8.15
C GLY A 31 -6.12 -2.02 -9.13
N ASN A 32 -6.15 -2.38 -10.41
CA ASN A 32 -7.02 -1.75 -11.40
C ASN A 32 -8.49 -2.20 -11.27
N ALA A 33 -8.71 -3.46 -10.86
CA ALA A 33 -10.05 -3.98 -10.62
C ALA A 33 -10.69 -3.42 -9.33
N MET A 34 -9.87 -3.07 -8.33
CA MET A 34 -10.29 -2.46 -7.04
C MET A 34 -11.41 -3.23 -6.31
N LEU A 35 -11.43 -4.56 -6.45
CA LEU A 35 -12.43 -5.39 -5.78
C LEU A 35 -12.04 -5.65 -4.31
N PRO A 36 -12.90 -5.34 -3.32
CA PRO A 36 -12.56 -5.43 -1.89
C PRO A 36 -12.09 -6.82 -1.44
N GLU A 37 -12.61 -7.89 -2.04
CA GLU A 37 -12.23 -9.28 -1.78
C GLU A 37 -10.76 -9.58 -2.12
N THR A 38 -10.09 -8.73 -2.91
CA THR A 38 -8.67 -8.89 -3.27
C THR A 38 -7.72 -8.26 -2.24
N ILE A 39 -8.23 -7.43 -1.33
CA ILE A 39 -7.43 -6.73 -0.30
C ILE A 39 -6.62 -7.69 0.56
N PRO A 40 -7.15 -8.82 1.07
CA PRO A 40 -6.36 -9.77 1.85
C PRO A 40 -5.11 -10.26 1.10
N THR A 41 -5.24 -10.58 -0.19
CA THR A 41 -4.13 -11.01 -1.04
C THR A 41 -3.11 -9.88 -1.25
N LEU A 42 -3.58 -8.66 -1.54
CA LEU A 42 -2.68 -7.51 -1.68
C LEU A 42 -1.91 -7.22 -0.39
N LEU A 43 -2.54 -7.36 0.78
CA LEU A 43 -1.87 -7.16 2.07
C LEU A 43 -0.76 -8.18 2.33
N GLU A 44 -0.99 -9.45 1.99
CA GLU A 44 0.02 -10.50 2.12
C GLU A 44 1.28 -10.15 1.31
N HIS A 45 1.12 -9.81 0.03
CA HIS A 45 2.23 -9.44 -0.84
C HIS A 45 2.89 -8.12 -0.45
N ALA A 46 2.13 -7.14 0.04
CA ALA A 46 2.65 -5.85 0.48
C ALA A 46 3.54 -5.96 1.73
N GLU A 47 3.23 -6.90 2.63
CA GLU A 47 4.01 -7.05 3.86
C GLU A 47 5.23 -7.94 3.67
N ASP A 48 5.08 -9.06 2.95
CA ASP A 48 6.03 -10.17 3.03
C ASP A 48 6.76 -10.43 1.69
N GLY A 49 6.30 -9.89 0.56
CA GLY A 49 6.90 -10.14 -0.77
C GLY A 49 8.30 -9.52 -1.01
N PRO A 50 9.00 -9.88 -2.10
CA PRO A 50 10.20 -9.16 -2.55
C PRO A 50 9.95 -7.66 -2.80
N THR A 51 11.01 -6.89 -3.03
CA THR A 51 10.91 -5.42 -3.16
C THR A 51 9.91 -4.99 -4.23
N ALA A 52 9.98 -5.52 -5.46
CA ALA A 52 9.08 -5.06 -6.52
C ALA A 52 7.63 -5.53 -6.28
N VAL A 53 7.46 -6.74 -5.75
CA VAL A 53 6.15 -7.29 -5.34
C VAL A 53 5.50 -6.44 -4.25
N THR A 54 6.29 -6.07 -3.24
CA THR A 54 5.85 -5.23 -2.12
C THR A 54 5.42 -3.85 -2.63
N ALA A 55 6.22 -3.23 -3.50
CA ALA A 55 5.90 -1.94 -4.11
C ALA A 55 4.62 -2.02 -4.97
N ALA A 56 4.49 -3.05 -5.80
CA ALA A 56 3.32 -3.27 -6.65
C ALA A 56 2.03 -3.48 -5.83
N ALA A 57 2.08 -4.32 -4.80
CA ALA A 57 0.95 -4.57 -3.92
C ALA A 57 0.54 -3.32 -3.13
N THR A 58 1.51 -2.55 -2.62
CA THR A 58 1.24 -1.31 -1.89
C THR A 58 0.65 -0.23 -2.81
N SER A 59 1.16 -0.09 -4.03
CA SER A 59 0.59 0.78 -5.06
C SER A 59 -0.83 0.36 -5.46
N ALA A 60 -1.09 -0.94 -5.56
CA ALA A 60 -2.43 -1.47 -5.81
C ALA A 60 -3.40 -1.10 -4.67
N LEU A 61 -2.98 -1.23 -3.41
CA LEU A 61 -3.77 -0.81 -2.24
C LEU A 61 -4.05 0.69 -2.22
N GLN A 62 -3.12 1.52 -2.69
CA GLN A 62 -3.27 2.98 -2.76
C GLN A 62 -4.41 3.42 -3.69
N ARG A 63 -4.79 2.57 -4.66
CA ARG A 63 -5.89 2.86 -5.61
C ARG A 63 -7.27 2.69 -5.00
N PHE A 64 -7.40 1.92 -3.91
CA PHE A 64 -8.71 1.62 -3.33
C PHE A 64 -9.37 2.87 -2.75
N PRO A 65 -10.68 3.05 -2.95
CA PRO A 65 -11.41 4.16 -2.35
C PRO A 65 -11.48 4.01 -0.83
N ALA A 66 -11.59 5.16 -0.13
CA ALA A 66 -11.57 5.24 1.32
C ALA A 66 -12.46 4.25 2.10
N PRO A 67 -13.69 3.88 1.64
CA PRO A 67 -14.51 2.88 2.35
C PRO A 67 -13.83 1.52 2.52
N HIS A 68 -12.84 1.19 1.68
CA HIS A 68 -12.11 -0.07 1.74
C HIS A 68 -10.77 0.03 2.49
N ILE A 69 -10.33 1.23 2.88
CA ILE A 69 -9.14 1.46 3.69
C ILE A 69 -9.48 1.28 5.18
N CYS A 70 -9.74 0.03 5.55
CA CYS A 70 -10.14 -0.34 6.90
C CYS A 70 -8.95 -0.39 7.90
N SER A 71 -9.25 -0.66 9.17
CA SER A 71 -8.24 -0.76 10.23
C SER A 71 -7.16 -1.82 9.96
N LYS A 72 -7.50 -2.90 9.24
CA LYS A 72 -6.53 -3.94 8.82
C LYS A 72 -5.51 -3.38 7.83
N VAL A 73 -5.98 -2.65 6.82
CA VAL A 73 -5.13 -1.99 5.81
C VAL A 73 -4.23 -0.96 6.50
N LYS A 74 -4.79 -0.06 7.31
CA LYS A 74 -3.99 0.95 8.05
C LYS A 74 -2.94 0.29 8.95
N ARG A 75 -3.24 -0.84 9.58
CA ARG A 75 -2.27 -1.57 10.42
C ARG A 75 -1.08 -2.10 9.62
N ALA A 76 -1.31 -2.65 8.43
CA ALA A 76 -0.24 -3.08 7.54
C ALA A 76 0.59 -1.88 7.06
N MET A 77 -0.05 -0.79 6.66
CA MET A 77 0.65 0.42 6.20
C MET A 77 1.54 1.03 7.29
N ARG A 78 1.12 1.01 8.56
CA ARG A 78 2.00 1.39 9.70
C ARG A 78 3.24 0.53 9.78
N ARG A 79 3.12 -0.79 9.59
CA ARG A 79 4.27 -1.71 9.65
C ARG A 79 5.22 -1.49 8.48
N ILE A 80 4.70 -1.22 7.29
CA ILE A 80 5.47 -0.89 6.10
C ILE A 80 6.20 0.44 6.28
N PHE A 81 5.46 1.51 6.61
CA PHE A 81 6.00 2.87 6.78
C PHE A 81 7.13 2.93 7.82
N HIS A 82 6.94 2.27 8.96
CA HIS A 82 7.91 2.22 10.06
C HIS A 82 8.87 1.03 9.99
N GLN A 83 8.89 0.29 8.88
CA GLN A 83 9.81 -0.83 8.66
C GLN A 83 9.84 -1.87 9.80
N LYS A 84 8.68 -2.21 10.37
CA LYS A 84 8.58 -3.06 11.57
C LYS A 84 8.82 -4.54 11.33
N ARG A 85 8.71 -5.02 10.09
CA ARG A 85 8.95 -6.42 9.72
C ARG A 85 10.27 -6.64 8.98
N LYS A 86 10.59 -5.73 8.06
CA LYS A 86 11.79 -5.74 7.22
C LYS A 86 12.09 -4.33 6.71
N GLY A 87 13.20 -4.18 6.00
CA GLY A 87 13.44 -2.99 5.18
C GLY A 87 12.43 -2.91 4.03
N TYR A 88 11.86 -1.73 3.82
CA TYR A 88 10.98 -1.43 2.69
C TYR A 88 11.61 -0.29 1.89
N ASP A 89 11.45 -0.33 0.57
CA ASP A 89 11.94 0.76 -0.27
C ASP A 89 11.19 2.07 0.01
N LYS A 90 11.80 3.18 -0.38
CA LYS A 90 11.28 4.52 -0.13
C LYS A 90 9.92 4.77 -0.76
N THR A 91 9.70 4.28 -1.98
CA THR A 91 8.45 4.49 -2.72
C THR A 91 7.30 3.75 -2.04
N CYS A 92 7.56 2.53 -1.56
CA CYS A 92 6.61 1.75 -0.79
C CYS A 92 6.26 2.43 0.53
N ARG A 93 7.25 2.96 1.25
CA ARG A 93 7.02 3.72 2.50
C ARG A 93 6.20 4.98 2.26
N LEU A 94 6.49 5.73 1.20
CA LEU A 94 5.71 6.92 0.82
C LEU A 94 4.25 6.55 0.49
N ALA A 95 4.03 5.52 -0.32
CA ALA A 95 2.69 5.04 -0.65
C ALA A 95 1.91 4.60 0.62
N ALA A 96 2.58 3.91 1.55
CA ALA A 96 1.98 3.53 2.82
C ALA A 96 1.59 4.75 3.68
N ALA A 97 2.46 5.77 3.74
CA ALA A 97 2.14 7.02 4.43
C ALA A 97 0.95 7.75 3.79
N GLU A 98 0.89 7.79 2.46
CA GLU A 98 -0.25 8.38 1.75
C GLU A 98 -1.57 7.66 2.06
N ILE A 99 -1.57 6.33 2.15
CA ILE A 99 -2.76 5.56 2.56
C ILE A 99 -3.14 5.87 4.02
N LEU A 100 -2.17 6.07 4.92
CA LEU A 100 -2.43 6.45 6.31
C LEU A 100 -3.02 7.85 6.44
N LEU A 101 -2.54 8.77 5.61
CA LEU A 101 -3.04 10.15 5.51
C LEU A 101 -4.36 10.25 4.73
N HIS A 102 -4.74 9.21 4.01
CA HIS A 102 -5.97 9.19 3.22
C HIS A 102 -7.21 9.17 4.11
N LYS A 103 -8.14 10.10 3.82
CA LYS A 103 -9.48 10.31 4.42
C LYS A 103 -9.61 9.84 5.87
N HIS A 104 -9.61 10.81 6.79
CA HIS A 104 -9.65 10.63 8.24
C HIS A 104 -8.41 9.89 8.77
N PRO A 105 -7.21 10.49 8.65
CA PRO A 105 -6.04 10.01 9.39
C PRO A 105 -6.33 10.04 10.88
N SER A 106 -5.78 9.07 11.62
CA SER A 106 -5.80 9.19 13.07
C SER A 106 -4.75 10.22 13.50
N ALA A 107 -5.01 10.95 14.60
CA ALA A 107 -4.03 11.88 15.15
C ALA A 107 -2.68 11.19 15.41
N MET A 108 -2.70 9.93 15.84
CA MET A 108 -1.50 9.13 16.06
C MET A 108 -0.74 8.82 14.76
N ASP A 109 -1.44 8.57 13.64
CA ASP A 109 -0.78 8.38 12.34
C ASP A 109 -0.06 9.65 11.91
N ILE A 110 -0.69 10.82 12.07
CA ILE A 110 -0.07 12.12 11.78
C ILE A 110 1.17 12.34 12.65
N ILE A 111 1.04 12.17 13.97
CA ILE A 111 2.15 12.36 14.92
C ILE A 111 3.32 11.44 14.57
N ASN A 112 3.05 10.16 14.33
CA ASN A 112 4.10 9.18 14.01
C ASN A 112 4.78 9.46 12.65
N ILE A 113 4.02 9.96 11.67
CA ILE A 113 4.60 10.38 10.38
C ILE A 113 5.50 11.60 10.58
N LEU A 114 5.04 12.63 11.31
CA LEU A 114 5.83 13.82 11.59
C LEU A 114 7.12 13.48 12.35
N LEU A 115 7.04 12.64 13.39
CA LEU A 115 8.23 12.19 14.12
C LEU A 115 9.20 11.44 13.21
N ALA A 116 8.72 10.61 12.28
CA ALA A 116 9.59 9.91 11.35
C ALA A 116 10.33 10.85 10.39
N THR A 117 9.78 12.04 10.07
CA THR A 117 10.42 12.97 9.12
C THR A 117 11.76 13.52 9.61
N SER A 118 12.03 13.57 10.92
CA SER A 118 13.32 14.04 11.45
C SER A 118 14.49 13.08 11.19
N GLU A 119 14.18 11.82 10.86
CA GLU A 119 15.16 10.76 10.60
C GLU A 119 15.19 10.36 9.11
N MET A 120 14.44 11.07 8.26
CA MET A 120 14.35 10.80 6.83
C MET A 120 15.24 11.73 6.02
N GLU A 121 15.53 11.32 4.79
CA GLU A 121 16.16 12.21 3.82
C GLU A 121 15.26 13.39 3.45
N THR A 122 15.88 14.52 3.10
CA THR A 122 15.22 15.82 2.91
C THR A 122 14.04 15.77 1.93
N GLU A 123 14.18 15.06 0.81
CA GLU A 123 13.13 14.95 -0.20
C GLU A 123 11.89 14.22 0.36
N MET A 124 12.10 13.06 0.97
CA MET A 124 11.03 12.25 1.56
C MET A 124 10.34 12.98 2.71
N ALA A 125 11.12 13.63 3.59
CA ALA A 125 10.61 14.44 4.68
C ALA A 125 9.74 15.60 4.17
N THR A 126 10.24 16.36 3.19
CA THR A 126 9.52 17.50 2.58
C THR A 126 8.21 17.05 1.96
N PHE A 127 8.23 15.95 1.20
CA PHE A 127 7.04 15.39 0.59
C PHE A 127 5.98 15.02 1.63
N LEU A 128 6.37 14.33 2.71
CA LEU A 128 5.44 13.92 3.77
C LEU A 128 4.88 15.11 4.56
N LEU A 129 5.70 16.13 4.83
CA LEU A 129 5.23 17.37 5.48
C LEU A 129 4.15 18.06 4.65
N LEU A 130 4.35 18.18 3.33
CA LEU A 130 3.34 18.73 2.42
C LEU A 130 2.06 17.87 2.39
N LYS A 131 2.20 16.54 2.40
CA LYS A 131 1.05 15.62 2.45
C LYS A 131 0.26 15.75 3.75
N VAL A 132 0.93 15.87 4.89
CA VAL A 132 0.27 16.10 6.19
C VAL A 132 -0.49 17.42 6.16
N GLN A 133 0.14 18.51 5.71
CA GLN A 133 -0.52 19.82 5.58
C GLN A 133 -1.78 19.74 4.72
N ASN A 134 -1.70 19.09 3.55
CA ASN A 134 -2.84 18.92 2.66
C ASN A 134 -3.95 18.01 3.23
N SER A 135 -3.63 17.12 4.16
CA SER A 135 -4.63 16.23 4.80
C SER A 135 -5.43 16.91 5.92
N LEU A 136 -4.99 18.09 6.38
CA LEU A 136 -5.64 18.87 7.43
C LEU A 136 -6.58 19.97 6.89
N HIS A 137 -6.56 20.21 5.58
CA HIS A 137 -7.43 21.13 4.85
C HIS A 137 -8.59 20.38 4.19
#